data_AF-A0A7L4TLW0-F1
#
_entry.id   AF-A0A7L4TLW0-F1
#
_cell.length_a   1.000
_cell.length_b   1.000
_cell.length_c   1.000
_cell.angle_alpha   90.00
_cell.angle_beta   90.00
_cell.angle_gamma   90.00
#
_symmetry.space_group_name_H-M   'P 1'
#
loop_
_entity.id
_entity.type
_entity.pdbx_description
1 polymer ?
#
loop_
_entity_poly.entity_id
_entity_poly.type
_entity_poly.pdbx_seq_one_letter_code
_entity_poly.pdbx_strand_id
1 'polypeptide(L)'
;MNYSKLIFFHAFVLLLLVNQNGFSQQFKNSKVLSFEKADSVVVSKKYYSDKESSAPLAKNFVPSKKDSITGEITLPYYKVEKDTIYDLSRRKLSTKELNTLNNHLQNKKTFRKKGVALQHHYDYEINYYQKGVVFQYVRISSITSKISISRNGCKSVLDENKQEIDPCLFYGSIANALKNYILQLGTK
;
A
#
# COMPACT_ATOMS: atom_id res chain seq x y z
N MET A 1 20.04 45.92 14.50
CA MET A 1 19.24 44.67 14.46
C MET A 1 20.07 43.54 15.05
N ASN A 2 19.60 42.90 16.12
CA ASN A 2 20.38 41.91 16.85
C ASN A 2 20.34 40.55 16.13
N TYR A 3 21.33 40.31 15.27
CA TYR A 3 21.49 39.08 14.47
C TYR A 3 21.37 37.79 15.30
N SER A 4 21.79 37.84 16.57
CA SER A 4 21.66 36.72 17.52
C SER A 4 20.21 36.27 17.75
N LYS A 5 19.24 37.20 17.83
CA LYS A 5 17.82 36.86 18.03
C LYS A 5 17.20 36.21 16.78
N LEU A 6 17.65 36.63 15.59
CA LEU A 6 17.17 36.09 14.32
C LEU A 6 17.65 34.65 14.10
N ILE A 7 18.92 34.38 14.44
CA ILE A 7 19.51 33.03 14.37
C ILE A 7 18.81 32.09 15.36
N PHE A 8 18.53 32.56 16.58
CA PHE A 8 17.82 31.76 17.59
C PHE A 8 16.39 31.40 17.15
N PHE A 9 15.69 32.36 16.54
CA PHE A 9 14.35 32.12 15.99
C PHE A 9 14.37 31.10 14.84
N HIS A 10 15.33 31.22 13.91
CA HIS A 10 15.45 30.26 12.82
C HIS A 10 15.86 28.86 13.30
N ALA A 11 16.77 28.75 14.28
CA ALA A 11 17.14 27.48 14.89
C ALA A 11 15.95 26.84 15.62
N PHE A 12 15.13 27.64 16.32
CA PHE A 12 13.93 27.18 17.00
C PHE A 12 12.85 26.68 16.02
N VAL A 13 12.63 27.40 14.91
CA VAL A 13 11.72 26.98 13.84
C VAL A 13 12.22 25.71 13.16
N LEU A 14 13.53 25.58 12.91
CA LEU A 14 14.11 24.35 12.36
C LEU A 14 13.93 23.16 13.32
N LEU A 15 14.13 23.37 14.62
CA LEU A 15 13.92 22.35 15.66
C LEU A 15 12.45 21.92 15.73
N LEU A 16 11.50 22.86 15.60
CA LEU A 16 10.07 22.55 15.54
C LEU A 16 9.72 21.76 14.28
N LEU A 17 10.27 22.11 13.11
CA LEU A 17 10.06 21.39 11.86
C LEU A 17 10.66 19.97 11.87
N VAL A 18 11.82 19.77 12.51
CA VAL A 18 12.44 18.44 12.67
C VAL A 18 11.62 17.54 13.60
N ASN A 19 10.93 18.13 14.59
CA ASN A 19 10.06 17.41 15.53
C ASN A 19 8.64 17.14 15.00
N GLN A 20 8.25 17.68 13.84
CA GLN A 20 6.96 17.37 13.19
C GLN A 20 6.91 15.99 12.51
N ASN A 21 7.91 15.12 12.70
CA ASN A 21 7.89 13.72 12.26
C ASN A 21 6.95 12.82 13.12
N GLY A 22 5.79 13.36 13.49
CA GLY A 22 4.77 12.74 14.34
C GLY A 22 3.87 11.72 13.64
N PHE A 23 4.33 10.98 12.63
CA PHE A 23 3.59 9.82 12.09
C PHE A 23 4.09 8.48 12.67
N SER A 24 4.48 8.50 13.95
CA SER A 24 5.17 7.41 14.64
C SER A 24 4.24 6.50 15.48
N GLN A 25 2.96 6.84 15.59
CA GLN A 25 2.03 6.24 16.57
C GLN A 25 1.50 4.85 16.20
N GLN A 26 1.53 4.45 14.93
CA GLN A 26 0.90 3.19 14.47
C GLN A 26 1.53 1.89 15.03
N PHE A 27 2.72 1.95 15.65
CA PHE A 27 3.41 0.77 16.18
C PHE A 27 3.05 0.38 17.62
N LYS A 28 2.48 1.30 18.41
CA LYS A 28 2.21 1.01 19.82
C LYS A 28 1.01 0.07 20.01
N ASN A 29 0.11 -0.04 19.02
CA ASN A 29 -1.19 -0.69 19.19
C ASN A 29 -1.61 -1.63 18.04
N SER A 30 -0.68 -2.23 17.30
CA SER A 30 -1.02 -2.96 16.08
C SER A 30 -1.39 -4.43 16.36
N LYS A 31 -2.59 -4.67 16.93
CA LYS A 31 -3.25 -6.00 16.95
C LYS A 31 -3.31 -6.64 15.56
N VAL A 32 -3.22 -5.84 14.50
CA VAL A 32 -3.12 -6.31 13.11
C VAL A 32 -1.91 -7.22 12.84
N LEU A 33 -0.87 -7.19 13.69
CA LEU A 33 0.28 -8.11 13.59
C LEU A 33 0.00 -9.49 14.21
N SER A 34 -1.14 -9.69 14.89
CA SER A 34 -1.53 -10.99 15.44
C SER A 34 -2.25 -11.84 14.41
N PHE A 35 -1.53 -12.60 13.60
CA PHE A 35 -2.14 -13.45 12.57
C PHE A 35 -2.95 -14.59 13.21
N GLU A 36 -4.28 -14.49 13.15
CA GLU A 36 -5.21 -15.52 13.59
C GLU A 36 -5.19 -16.74 12.66
N LYS A 37 -5.76 -17.86 13.10
CA LYS A 37 -5.78 -19.11 12.34
C LYS A 37 -6.63 -18.93 11.06
N ALA A 38 -5.96 -18.89 9.92
CA ALA A 38 -6.57 -18.84 8.59
C ALA A 38 -6.77 -20.24 8.01
N ASP A 39 -7.85 -20.45 7.26
CA ASP A 39 -8.12 -21.70 6.55
C ASP A 39 -7.24 -21.82 5.30
N SER A 40 -6.93 -20.69 4.68
CA SER A 40 -5.97 -20.62 3.58
C SER A 40 -5.36 -19.24 3.45
N VAL A 41 -4.14 -19.19 2.92
CA VAL A 41 -3.44 -17.95 2.62
C VAL A 41 -2.98 -18.00 1.18
N VAL A 42 -3.30 -16.95 0.42
CA VAL A 42 -3.02 -16.86 -1.01
C VAL A 42 -2.14 -15.65 -1.26
N VAL A 43 -1.00 -15.87 -1.92
CA VAL A 43 -0.14 -14.81 -2.44
C VAL A 43 -0.49 -14.57 -3.90
N SER A 44 -0.63 -13.31 -4.27
CA SER A 44 -0.89 -12.88 -5.63
C SER A 44 0.11 -11.80 -6.03
N LYS A 45 0.69 -11.91 -7.22
CA LYS A 45 1.45 -10.82 -7.83
C LYS A 45 0.49 -9.97 -8.65
N LYS A 46 0.40 -8.69 -8.33
CA LYS A 46 -0.51 -7.73 -8.94
C LYS A 46 0.26 -6.84 -9.90
N TYR A 47 -0.34 -6.57 -11.06
CA TYR A 47 0.12 -5.54 -11.98
C TYR A 47 -0.95 -4.46 -12.08
N TYR A 48 -0.54 -3.22 -11.85
CA TYR A 48 -1.38 -2.05 -12.00
C TYR A 48 -1.03 -1.42 -13.34
N SER A 49 -1.99 -1.43 -14.26
CA SER A 49 -1.86 -0.65 -15.50
C SER A 49 -2.21 0.80 -15.16
N ASP A 50 -1.19 1.65 -15.06
CA ASP A 50 -1.35 3.08 -14.75
C ASP A 50 -1.56 3.90 -16.04
N LYS A 51 -2.57 4.77 -16.01
CA LYS A 51 -2.84 5.80 -17.03
C LYS A 51 -1.66 6.75 -17.25
N GLU A 52 -0.84 7.01 -16.22
CA GLU A 52 0.32 7.91 -16.37
C GLU A 52 1.53 7.22 -17.02
N SER A 53 1.70 5.91 -16.79
CA SER A 53 2.78 5.12 -17.42
C SER A 53 2.58 4.88 -18.91
N SER A 54 1.34 5.04 -19.36
CA SER A 54 0.91 4.94 -20.75
C SER A 54 0.35 6.30 -21.20
N ALA A 55 1.19 7.34 -21.22
CA ALA A 55 0.90 8.51 -22.05
C ALA A 55 0.46 7.98 -23.43
N PRO A 56 -0.78 8.22 -23.87
CA PRO A 56 -1.38 7.45 -24.95
C PRO A 56 -0.72 7.84 -26.26
N LEU A 57 0.36 7.13 -26.62
CA LEU A 57 0.93 7.17 -27.96
C LEU A 57 -0.09 6.51 -28.89
N ALA A 58 -0.99 7.33 -29.44
CA ALA A 58 -1.85 7.12 -30.60
C ALA A 58 -2.89 5.98 -30.58
N LYS A 59 -2.86 4.99 -29.67
CA LYS A 59 -3.74 3.80 -29.77
C LYS A 59 -5.21 4.01 -29.38
N ASN A 60 -5.52 5.02 -28.56
CA ASN A 60 -6.88 5.26 -28.03
C ASN A 60 -7.55 6.53 -28.57
N PHE A 61 -7.07 7.03 -29.71
CA PHE A 61 -7.66 8.17 -30.39
C PHE A 61 -8.96 7.74 -31.08
N VAL A 62 -10.11 8.24 -30.61
CA VAL A 62 -11.38 8.01 -31.27
C VAL A 62 -11.55 9.10 -32.33
N PRO A 63 -11.49 8.76 -33.63
CA PRO A 63 -11.65 9.75 -34.68
C PRO A 63 -13.07 10.32 -34.65
N SER A 64 -13.18 11.60 -34.97
CA SER A 64 -14.44 12.30 -35.15
C SER A 64 -15.38 11.53 -36.04
N LYS A 65 -16.59 11.26 -35.56
CA LYS A 65 -17.69 10.70 -36.35
C LYS A 65 -18.75 11.77 -36.57
N LYS A 66 -19.30 11.78 -37.79
CA LYS A 66 -20.47 12.59 -38.12
C LYS A 66 -21.69 11.91 -37.50
N ASP A 67 -22.39 12.64 -36.63
CA ASP A 67 -23.65 12.19 -36.06
C ASP A 67 -24.66 12.00 -37.19
N SER A 68 -25.26 10.80 -37.28
CA SER A 68 -26.21 10.48 -38.36
C SER A 68 -27.58 11.14 -38.19
N ILE A 69 -27.85 11.73 -37.02
CA ILE A 69 -29.12 12.38 -36.68
C ILE A 69 -28.99 13.89 -36.82
N THR A 70 -27.92 14.49 -36.30
CA THR A 70 -27.72 15.96 -36.32
C THR A 70 -26.79 16.43 -37.42
N GLY A 71 -26.01 15.54 -38.03
CA GLY A 71 -25.01 15.89 -39.04
C GLY A 71 -23.76 16.58 -38.48
N GLU A 72 -23.67 16.78 -37.17
CA GLU A 72 -22.54 17.45 -36.51
C GLU A 72 -21.33 16.52 -36.38
N ILE A 73 -20.13 17.08 -36.50
CA ILE A 73 -18.88 16.34 -36.35
C ILE A 73 -18.50 16.32 -34.88
N THR A 74 -18.49 15.13 -34.28
CA THR A 74 -18.02 14.96 -32.90
C THR A 74 -16.53 15.29 -32.79
N LEU A 75 -16.14 16.05 -31.76
CA LEU A 75 -14.72 16.34 -31.51
C LEU A 75 -13.96 15.04 -31.22
N PRO A 76 -12.73 14.90 -31.74
CA PRO A 76 -11.93 13.73 -31.41
C PRO A 76 -11.59 13.77 -29.93
N TYR A 77 -11.74 12.63 -29.26
CA TYR A 77 -11.43 12.50 -27.85
C TYR A 77 -10.70 11.18 -27.60
N TYR A 78 -9.96 11.15 -26.49
CA TYR A 78 -9.29 9.93 -26.05
C TYR A 78 -10.25 9.09 -25.24
N LYS A 79 -10.40 7.81 -25.62
CA LYS A 79 -11.13 6.87 -24.78
C LYS A 79 -10.28 6.62 -23.53
N VAL A 80 -10.73 7.12 -22.38
CA VAL A 80 -10.06 6.91 -21.09
C VAL A 80 -10.04 5.41 -20.79
N GLU A 81 -8.87 4.78 -20.84
CA GLU A 81 -8.70 3.42 -20.33
C GLU A 81 -8.93 3.43 -18.81
N LYS A 82 -9.71 2.47 -18.31
CA LYS A 82 -9.92 2.33 -16.87
C LYS A 82 -8.65 1.75 -16.25
N ASP A 83 -8.27 2.24 -15.07
CA ASP A 83 -7.21 1.64 -14.28
C ASP A 83 -7.58 0.17 -14.06
N THR A 84 -6.77 -0.74 -14.59
CA THR A 84 -7.06 -2.17 -14.56
C THR A 84 -5.98 -2.87 -13.74
N ILE A 85 -6.42 -3.67 -12.77
CA ILE A 85 -5.55 -4.48 -11.91
C ILE A 85 -5.59 -5.91 -12.44
N TYR A 86 -4.42 -6.46 -12.75
CA TYR A 86 -4.26 -7.82 -13.25
C TYR A 86 -3.53 -8.68 -12.21
N ASP A 87 -3.95 -9.94 -12.07
CA ASP A 87 -3.23 -10.94 -11.30
C ASP A 87 -2.24 -11.64 -12.22
N LEU A 88 -0.96 -11.30 -12.12
CA LEU A 88 0.10 -11.95 -12.88
C LEU A 88 0.35 -13.39 -12.42
N SER A 89 0.17 -13.62 -11.11
CA SER A 89 0.23 -14.96 -10.52
C SER A 89 -0.62 -15.00 -9.26
N ARG A 90 -1.12 -16.19 -8.93
CA ARG A 90 -1.90 -16.45 -7.72
C ARG A 90 -1.63 -17.86 -7.23
N ARG A 91 -1.24 -18.00 -5.96
CA ARG A 91 -0.86 -19.29 -5.39
C ARG A 91 -1.24 -19.39 -3.91
N LYS A 92 -1.78 -20.55 -3.52
CA LYS A 92 -2.00 -20.90 -2.11
C LYS A 92 -0.67 -21.30 -1.47
N LEU A 93 -0.38 -20.75 -0.29
CA LEU A 93 0.82 -21.08 0.47
C LEU A 93 0.70 -22.45 1.14
N SER A 94 1.81 -23.18 1.16
CA SER A 94 1.94 -24.37 2.01
C SER A 94 2.06 -23.98 3.49
N THR A 95 1.80 -24.91 4.40
CA THR A 95 1.91 -24.69 5.85
C THR A 95 3.31 -24.20 6.26
N LYS A 96 4.37 -24.75 5.66
CA LYS A 96 5.75 -24.34 5.94
C LYS A 96 6.00 -22.89 5.51
N GLU A 97 5.54 -22.51 4.32
CA GLU A 97 5.69 -21.15 3.82
C GLU A 97 4.89 -20.15 4.65
N LEU A 98 3.66 -20.51 5.03
CA LEU A 98 2.82 -19.69 5.88
C LEU A 98 3.47 -19.45 7.25
N ASN A 99 4.06 -20.48 7.86
CA ASN A 99 4.74 -20.34 9.16
C ASN A 99 5.92 -19.36 9.05
N THR A 100 6.75 -19.49 8.02
CA THR A 100 7.87 -18.57 7.80
C THR A 100 7.39 -17.14 7.54
N LEU A 101 6.34 -16.97 6.74
CA LEU A 101 5.73 -15.66 6.48
C LEU A 101 5.23 -15.01 7.77
N ASN A 102 4.45 -15.74 8.57
CA ASN A 102 3.89 -15.25 9.81
C ASN A 102 4.99 -14.89 10.82
N ASN A 103 6.05 -15.69 10.91
CA ASN A 103 7.21 -15.37 11.75
C ASN A 103 7.86 -14.03 11.38
N HIS A 104 8.01 -13.76 10.08
CA HIS A 104 8.51 -12.47 9.63
C HIS A 104 7.54 -11.33 9.94
N LEU A 105 6.24 -11.52 9.70
CA LEU A 105 5.24 -10.47 9.88
C LEU A 105 4.92 -10.19 11.36
N GLN A 106 5.17 -11.13 12.26
CA GLN A 106 5.02 -10.93 13.71
C GLN A 106 6.28 -10.29 14.34
N ASN A 107 7.43 -10.40 13.68
CA ASN A 107 8.67 -9.85 14.19
C ASN A 107 8.73 -8.32 14.00
N LYS A 108 8.58 -7.56 15.09
CA LYS A 108 8.67 -6.09 15.08
C LYS A 108 9.96 -5.56 14.44
N LYS A 109 11.09 -6.28 14.55
CA LYS A 109 12.37 -5.87 13.94
C LYS A 109 12.36 -5.93 12.41
N THR A 110 11.42 -6.66 11.83
CA THR A 110 11.22 -6.73 10.38
C THR A 110 10.62 -5.44 9.82
N PHE A 111 10.08 -4.56 10.66
CA PHE A 111 9.45 -3.33 10.23
C PHE A 111 10.26 -2.08 10.62
N ARG A 112 10.22 -1.08 9.75
CA ARG A 112 10.73 0.27 10.03
C ARG A 112 9.62 1.29 9.84
N LYS A 113 9.55 2.28 10.73
CA LYS A 113 8.67 3.45 10.67
C LYS A 113 9.04 4.32 9.47
N LYS A 114 8.57 3.95 8.28
CA LYS A 114 8.67 4.75 7.06
C LYS A 114 7.30 4.72 6.41
N GLY A 115 6.83 5.86 5.91
CA GLY A 115 5.45 6.11 5.48
C GLY A 115 4.90 5.19 4.39
N VAL A 116 3.72 5.50 3.87
CA VAL A 116 2.98 4.69 2.87
C VAL A 116 3.63 4.67 1.47
N ALA A 117 3.32 3.63 0.69
CA ALA A 117 3.51 3.66 -0.76
C ALA A 117 2.24 4.17 -1.44
N LEU A 118 2.39 4.71 -2.66
CA LEU A 118 1.26 4.93 -3.57
C LEU A 118 0.60 3.59 -3.90
N GLN A 119 -0.71 3.60 -4.10
CA GLN A 119 -1.50 2.37 -4.25
C GLN A 119 -1.01 1.47 -5.41
N HIS A 120 -0.60 2.07 -6.52
CA HIS A 120 -0.09 1.36 -7.70
C HIS A 120 1.31 0.76 -7.52
N HIS A 121 2.03 1.09 -6.45
CA HIS A 121 3.35 0.52 -6.16
C HIS A 121 3.29 -0.83 -5.44
N TYR A 122 2.13 -1.28 -4.97
CA TYR A 122 1.96 -2.56 -4.28
C TYR A 122 1.79 -3.71 -5.28
N ASP A 123 2.87 -4.38 -5.64
CA ASP A 123 2.89 -5.45 -6.63
C ASP A 123 2.70 -6.86 -6.02
N TYR A 124 2.63 -6.99 -4.70
CA TYR A 124 2.31 -8.23 -4.01
C TYR A 124 1.12 -8.04 -3.06
N GLU A 125 0.16 -8.96 -3.11
CA GLU A 125 -0.98 -9.03 -2.20
C GLU A 125 -1.08 -10.44 -1.59
N ILE A 126 -1.15 -10.51 -0.26
CA ILE A 126 -1.29 -11.75 0.50
C ILE A 126 -2.59 -11.71 1.27
N ASN A 127 -3.52 -12.58 0.91
CA ASN A 127 -4.87 -12.61 1.43
C ASN A 127 -5.04 -13.82 2.37
N TYR A 128 -5.45 -13.56 3.60
CA TYR A 128 -5.78 -14.55 4.62
C TYR A 128 -7.29 -14.78 4.61
N TYR A 129 -7.69 -16.02 4.32
CA TYR A 129 -9.09 -16.42 4.20
C TYR A 129 -9.53 -17.20 5.43
N GLN A 130 -10.74 -16.90 5.88
CA GLN A 130 -11.47 -17.68 6.87
C GLN A 130 -12.91 -17.84 6.38
N LYS A 131 -13.39 -19.08 6.29
CA LYS A 131 -14.71 -19.44 5.76
C LYS A 131 -14.99 -18.82 4.38
N GLY A 132 -13.97 -18.75 3.53
CA GLY A 132 -14.06 -18.19 2.17
C GLY A 132 -13.98 -16.66 2.09
N VAL A 133 -13.93 -15.95 3.22
CA VAL A 133 -13.85 -14.47 3.26
C VAL A 133 -12.44 -14.03 3.62
N VAL A 134 -11.93 -13.00 2.95
CA VAL A 134 -10.67 -12.36 3.33
C VAL A 134 -10.90 -11.58 4.61
N PHE A 135 -10.26 -11.99 5.70
CA PHE A 135 -10.35 -11.27 6.99
C PHE A 135 -9.12 -10.40 7.24
N GLN A 136 -7.98 -10.72 6.62
CA GLN A 136 -6.75 -9.94 6.72
C GLN A 136 -6.01 -9.98 5.39
N TYR A 137 -5.41 -8.86 5.01
CA TYR A 137 -4.59 -8.79 3.82
C TYR A 137 -3.34 -7.95 4.04
N VAL A 138 -2.29 -8.34 3.33
CA VAL A 138 -0.96 -7.73 3.38
C VAL A 138 -0.60 -7.31 1.98
N ARG A 139 -0.28 -6.03 1.76
CA ARG A 139 0.21 -5.54 0.48
C ARG A 139 1.65 -5.08 0.61
N ILE A 140 2.49 -5.49 -0.32
CA ILE A 140 3.93 -5.19 -0.32
C ILE A 140 4.32 -4.63 -1.68
N SER A 141 5.14 -3.58 -1.64
CA SER A 141 5.83 -3.03 -2.79
C SER A 141 7.25 -3.60 -2.83
N SER A 142 7.57 -4.39 -3.84
CA SER A 142 8.92 -4.93 -4.04
C SER A 142 9.93 -3.84 -4.38
N ILE A 143 9.50 -2.77 -5.06
CA ILE A 143 10.34 -1.63 -5.45
C ILE A 143 10.72 -0.82 -4.21
N THR A 144 9.72 -0.36 -3.46
CA THR A 144 9.91 0.60 -2.37
C THR A 144 10.06 -0.03 -0.98
N SER A 145 9.91 -1.36 -0.89
CA SER A 145 9.87 -2.12 0.37
C SER A 145 8.77 -1.65 1.32
N LYS A 146 7.74 -0.97 0.82
CA LYS A 146 6.61 -0.50 1.62
C LYS A 146 5.63 -1.64 1.85
N ILE A 147 5.00 -1.64 3.02
CA ILE A 147 3.98 -2.61 3.40
C ILE A 147 2.75 -1.89 3.94
N SER A 148 1.59 -2.43 3.62
CA SER A 148 0.35 -2.18 4.36
C SER A 148 -0.22 -3.51 4.84
N ILE A 149 -0.76 -3.51 6.05
CA ILE A 149 -1.47 -4.65 6.61
C ILE A 149 -2.81 -4.12 7.09
N SER A 150 -3.89 -4.79 6.70
CA SER A 150 -5.25 -4.42 7.07
C SER A 150 -6.02 -5.65 7.54
N ARG A 151 -6.87 -5.48 8.56
CA ARG A 151 -7.82 -6.48 9.02
C ARG A 151 -9.25 -5.94 8.93
N ASN A 152 -10.12 -6.75 8.37
CA ASN A 152 -11.54 -6.42 8.23
C ASN A 152 -12.27 -6.61 9.56
N GLY A 153 -13.33 -5.81 9.78
CA GLY A 153 -14.23 -5.95 10.93
C GLY A 153 -13.79 -5.22 12.20
N CYS A 154 -12.82 -4.32 12.10
CA CYS A 154 -12.38 -3.51 13.23
C CYS A 154 -13.05 -2.14 13.25
N LYS A 155 -13.31 -1.63 14.46
CA LYS A 155 -13.78 -0.27 14.67
C LYS A 155 -12.60 0.64 14.97
N SER A 156 -12.64 1.87 14.46
CA SER A 156 -11.72 2.92 14.88
C SER A 156 -11.80 3.11 16.40
N VAL A 157 -10.67 3.43 17.01
CA VAL A 157 -10.57 3.75 18.45
C VAL A 157 -9.88 5.10 18.62
N LEU A 158 -10.09 5.74 19.76
CA LEU A 158 -9.35 6.95 20.11
C LEU A 158 -8.04 6.57 20.81
N ASP A 159 -6.94 7.22 20.43
CA ASP A 159 -5.65 7.09 21.11
C ASP A 159 -5.59 7.94 22.39
N GLU A 160 -4.45 7.89 23.10
CA GLU A 160 -4.19 8.68 24.32
C GLU A 160 -4.34 10.20 24.09
N ASN A 161 -4.23 10.67 22.85
CA ASN A 161 -4.36 12.07 22.45
C ASN A 161 -5.75 12.40 21.86
N LYS A 162 -6.73 11.50 22.00
CA LYS A 162 -8.09 11.61 21.41
C LYS A 162 -8.10 11.70 19.88
N GLN A 163 -7.07 11.19 19.21
CA GLN A 163 -7.03 11.06 17.76
C GLN A 163 -7.67 9.73 17.36
N GLU A 164 -8.49 9.78 16.31
CA GLU A 164 -9.05 8.57 15.72
C GLU A 164 -7.93 7.76 15.05
N ILE A 165 -7.77 6.52 15.48
CA ILE A 165 -6.83 5.57 14.93
C ILE A 165 -7.57 4.31 14.49
N ASP A 166 -7.17 3.77 13.34
CA ASP A 166 -7.59 2.42 12.92
C ASP A 166 -6.63 1.40 13.53
N PRO A 167 -7.04 0.62 14.56
CA PRO A 167 -6.17 -0.35 15.22
C PRO A 167 -5.85 -1.56 14.34
N CYS A 168 -6.54 -1.71 13.21
CA CYS A 168 -6.42 -2.81 12.27
C CYS A 168 -5.76 -2.43 10.97
N LEU A 169 -5.22 -1.22 10.89
CA LEU A 169 -4.44 -0.76 9.76
C LEU A 169 -3.02 -0.44 10.21
N PHE A 170 -2.06 -0.97 9.47
CA PHE A 170 -0.65 -0.73 9.69
C PHE A 170 0.03 -0.34 8.39
N TYR A 171 0.82 0.73 8.45
CA TYR A 171 1.70 1.14 7.38
C TYR A 171 3.15 1.15 7.83
N GLY A 172 4.04 0.72 6.93
CA GLY A 172 5.46 0.72 7.24
C GLY A 172 6.33 0.37 6.05
N SER A 173 7.57 0.04 6.37
CA SER A 173 8.50 -0.59 5.43
C SER A 173 9.06 -1.87 6.02
N ILE A 174 9.38 -2.83 5.16
CA ILE A 174 9.92 -4.13 5.54
C ILE A 174 11.43 -4.18 5.37
N ALA A 175 12.07 -5.00 6.19
CA ALA A 175 13.47 -5.37 6.05
C ALA A 175 13.69 -6.24 4.81
N ASN A 176 14.93 -6.23 4.29
CA ASN A 176 15.32 -6.98 3.10
C ASN A 176 15.04 -8.49 3.22
N ALA A 177 15.15 -9.06 4.43
CA ALA A 177 14.86 -10.48 4.65
C ALA A 177 13.41 -10.85 4.27
N LEU A 178 12.42 -10.10 4.77
CA LEU A 178 11.02 -10.33 4.40
C LEU A 178 10.77 -9.98 2.93
N LYS A 179 11.34 -8.89 2.41
CA LYS A 179 11.23 -8.55 0.99
C LYS A 179 11.69 -9.71 0.09
N ASN A 180 12.88 -10.24 0.33
CA ASN A 180 13.44 -11.34 -0.44
C ASN A 180 12.59 -12.60 -0.33
N TYR A 181 12.07 -12.88 0.86
CA TYR A 181 11.17 -14.01 1.06
C TYR A 181 9.88 -13.89 0.24
N ILE A 182 9.25 -12.71 0.20
CA ILE A 182 8.06 -12.47 -0.62
C ILE A 182 8.35 -12.60 -2.12
N LEU A 183 9.49 -12.09 -2.57
CA LEU A 183 9.92 -12.24 -3.96
C LEU A 183 10.03 -13.73 -4.34
N GLN A 184 10.63 -14.55 -3.47
CA GLN A 184 10.73 -16.00 -3.67
C GLN A 184 9.37 -16.70 -3.72
N LEU A 185 8.38 -16.23 -2.94
CA LEU A 185 7.03 -16.80 -2.96
C LEU A 185 6.31 -16.56 -4.30
N GLY A 186 6.61 -15.46 -4.98
CA GLY A 186 5.98 -15.10 -6.27
C GLY A 186 6.65 -15.65 -7.51
N THR A 187 7.83 -16.27 -7.39
CA THR A 187 8.57 -16.89 -8.51
C THR A 187 8.41 -18.41 -8.60
N LYS A 188 7.80 -19.04 -7.58
CA LYS A 188 7.51 -20.48 -7.54
C LYS A 188 6.06 -20.74 -7.96
#